data_AF-A0A2K3PC75-F1
#
_entry.id   AF-A0A2K3PC75-F1
#
_cell.length_a   1.000
_cell.length_b   1.000
_cell.length_c   1.000
_cell.angle_alpha   90.00
_cell.angle_beta   90.00
_cell.angle_gamma   90.00
#
_symmetry.space_group_name_H-M   'P 1'
#
loop_
_entity.id
_entity.type
_entity.pdbx_description
1 polymer ?
#
loop_
_entity_poly.entity_id
_entity_poly.type
_entity_poly.pdbx_seq_one_letter_code
_entity_poly.pdbx_strand_id
1 'polypeptide(L)'
;MKRTRVVTITWPEVVVSYSLDQIRKMEESVQIRIGYKPTELIKSLKALEGEFSRENLAVELPQYLKQKIVDEILHRLRSLNSSDINIAKEREVVESWRKEKLEEVKLARVNRTSNSTIPIEEAGMLLRALESDWDVLCEEIGLWIPAQVDNEEQDDKPEGTKDFEEEILPGRPLPPECHAELHTDYDGTAVRWGLTHHKNSAADCCQACLDHARHAKEGENKCNIWVYCPSESGCHSPDIYEHKHQECWLKYAAKPQLNFKDKYPESYKKSFPSAPVVVPWVSGVVSS
;
A
#
# COMPACT_ATOMS: atom_id res chain seq x y z
N MET A 1 43.42 -27.90 -7.53
CA MET A 1 43.36 -26.43 -7.37
C MET A 1 42.46 -25.84 -8.46
N LYS A 2 41.20 -25.55 -8.16
CA LYS A 2 40.30 -24.86 -9.10
C LYS A 2 40.08 -23.43 -8.59
N ARG A 3 40.50 -22.45 -9.39
CA ARG A 3 40.33 -21.02 -9.13
C ARG A 3 38.87 -20.65 -9.35
N THR A 4 38.18 -20.24 -8.30
CA THR A 4 36.85 -19.63 -8.38
C THR A 4 37.02 -18.18 -8.83
N ARG A 5 36.36 -17.78 -9.92
CA ARG A 5 36.29 -16.37 -10.33
C ARG A 5 35.29 -15.66 -9.43
N VAL A 6 35.74 -14.65 -8.71
CA VAL A 6 34.88 -13.72 -7.97
C VAL A 6 34.53 -12.58 -8.91
N VAL A 7 33.24 -12.36 -9.16
CA VAL A 7 32.73 -11.14 -9.81
C VAL A 7 32.32 -10.21 -8.69
N THR A 8 33.06 -9.13 -8.49
CA THR A 8 32.75 -8.09 -7.51
C THR A 8 31.87 -7.03 -8.16
N ILE A 9 30.64 -6.88 -7.67
CA ILE A 9 29.81 -5.68 -7.88
C ILE A 9 29.71 -5.00 -6.52
N THR A 10 30.24 -3.79 -6.41
CA THR A 10 30.34 -3.06 -5.14
C THR A 10 29.10 -2.20 -4.90
N TRP A 11 28.33 -2.57 -3.87
CA TRP A 11 27.44 -1.71 -3.08
C TRP A 11 27.67 -2.06 -1.59
N PRO A 12 27.45 -1.13 -0.63
CA PRO A 12 27.83 -1.35 0.77
C PRO A 12 27.16 -2.62 1.32
N GLU A 13 28.00 -3.55 1.77
CA GLU A 13 27.62 -4.92 2.11
C GLU A 13 26.80 -4.97 3.40
N VAL A 14 25.47 -4.97 3.28
CA VAL A 14 24.63 -5.68 4.25
C VAL A 14 24.73 -7.16 3.88
N VAL A 15 25.68 -7.87 4.48
CA VAL A 15 25.75 -9.34 4.35
C VAL A 15 24.62 -9.93 5.18
N VAL A 16 23.44 -10.04 4.58
CA VAL A 16 22.33 -10.81 5.17
C VAL A 16 22.71 -12.28 5.11
N SER A 17 22.98 -12.90 6.27
CA SER A 17 23.29 -14.33 6.33
C SER A 17 21.99 -15.14 6.33
N TYR A 18 21.72 -15.85 5.24
CA TYR A 18 20.59 -16.78 5.14
C TYR A 18 21.01 -18.19 5.57
N SER A 19 20.10 -18.93 6.21
CA SER A 19 20.27 -20.36 6.45
C SER A 19 20.15 -21.15 5.13
N LEU A 20 20.69 -22.37 5.08
CA LEU A 20 20.56 -23.24 3.92
C LEU A 20 19.09 -23.52 3.55
N ASP A 21 18.23 -23.64 4.57
CA ASP A 21 16.79 -23.84 4.37
C ASP A 21 16.10 -22.60 3.80
N GLN A 22 16.52 -21.40 4.22
CA GLN A 22 16.02 -20.13 3.65
C GLN A 22 16.42 -19.98 2.18
N ILE A 23 17.68 -20.29 1.84
CA ILE A 23 18.16 -20.26 0.45
C ILE A 23 17.36 -21.23 -0.42
N ARG A 24 17.15 -22.46 0.08
CA ARG A 24 16.36 -23.47 -0.63
C ARG A 24 14.92 -23.01 -0.89
N LYS A 25 14.24 -22.43 0.12
CA LYS A 25 12.89 -21.89 -0.04
C LYS A 25 12.83 -20.74 -1.06
N MET A 26 13.83 -19.86 -1.04
CA MET A 26 13.94 -18.77 -2.03
C MET A 26 14.12 -19.32 -3.46
N GLU A 27 14.96 -20.33 -3.65
CA GLU A 27 15.18 -20.97 -4.95
C GLU A 27 13.90 -21.67 -5.46
N GLU A 28 13.21 -22.41 -4.59
CA GLU A 28 11.93 -23.07 -4.91
C GLU A 28 10.87 -22.04 -5.34
N SER A 29 10.75 -20.93 -4.61
CA SER A 29 9.84 -19.81 -4.92
C SER A 29 10.16 -19.13 -6.25
N VAL A 30 11.45 -18.93 -6.57
CA VAL A 30 11.86 -18.40 -7.89
C VAL A 30 11.45 -19.33 -9.04
N GLN A 31 11.63 -20.64 -8.88
CA GLN A 31 11.23 -21.61 -9.91
C GLN A 31 9.72 -21.62 -10.13
N ILE A 32 8.94 -21.52 -9.05
CA ILE A 32 7.50 -21.40 -9.11
C ILE A 32 7.11 -20.15 -9.90
N ARG A 33 7.60 -18.95 -9.52
CA ARG A 33 7.30 -17.71 -10.28
C ARG A 33 7.68 -17.77 -11.76
N ILE A 34 8.76 -18.44 -12.10
CA ILE A 34 9.15 -18.65 -13.50
C ILE A 34 8.15 -19.58 -14.21
N GLY A 35 7.72 -20.66 -13.55
CA GLY A 35 6.72 -21.59 -14.07
C GLY A 35 5.33 -20.97 -14.25
N TYR A 36 4.93 -20.04 -13.37
CA TYR A 36 3.65 -19.35 -13.43
C TYR A 36 3.65 -18.09 -14.31
N LYS A 37 4.79 -17.69 -14.89
CA LYS A 37 4.80 -16.57 -15.85
C LYS A 37 3.88 -16.91 -17.03
N PRO A 38 2.91 -16.06 -17.37
CA PRO A 38 1.96 -16.34 -18.44
C PRO A 38 2.60 -16.05 -19.81
N THR A 39 3.55 -16.91 -20.23
CA THR A 39 4.38 -16.71 -21.43
C THR A 39 3.55 -16.64 -22.71
N GLU A 40 2.47 -17.43 -22.81
CA GLU A 40 1.55 -17.37 -23.94
C GLU A 40 0.76 -16.06 -23.98
N LEU A 41 0.33 -15.52 -22.83
CA LEU A 41 -0.33 -14.22 -22.78
C LEU A 41 0.61 -13.10 -23.22
N ILE A 42 1.85 -13.11 -22.71
CA ILE A 42 2.89 -12.14 -23.10
C ILE A 42 3.17 -12.21 -24.60
N LYS A 43 3.17 -13.42 -25.19
CA LYS A 43 3.36 -13.63 -26.63
C LYS A 43 2.17 -13.11 -27.44
N SER A 44 0.95 -13.37 -26.99
CA SER A 44 -0.27 -12.85 -27.61
C SER A 44 -0.33 -11.32 -27.57
N LEU A 45 0.02 -10.70 -26.43
CA LEU A 45 0.10 -9.24 -26.31
C LEU A 45 1.08 -8.62 -27.32
N LYS A 46 2.26 -9.21 -27.47
CA LYS A 46 3.24 -8.75 -28.48
C LYS A 46 2.76 -8.90 -29.91
N ALA A 47 1.93 -9.90 -30.21
CA ALA A 47 1.32 -10.06 -31.52
C ALA A 47 0.23 -9.00 -31.77
N LEU A 48 -0.59 -8.73 -30.76
CA LEU A 48 -1.65 -7.71 -30.79
C LEU A 48 -1.10 -6.28 -30.90
N GLU A 49 0.00 -5.96 -30.23
CA GLU A 49 0.63 -4.63 -30.25
C GLU A 49 1.05 -4.20 -31.67
N GLY A 50 1.37 -5.17 -32.55
CA GLY A 50 1.63 -4.92 -33.97
C GLY A 50 0.37 -4.65 -34.81
N GLU A 51 -0.80 -5.12 -34.38
CA GLU A 51 -2.07 -5.00 -35.10
C GLU A 51 -2.83 -3.72 -34.74
N PHE A 52 -2.69 -3.20 -33.52
CA PHE A 52 -3.37 -2.00 -33.03
C PHE A 52 -2.86 -0.66 -33.61
N SER A 53 -1.78 -0.66 -34.41
CA SER A 53 -1.26 0.56 -35.07
C SER A 53 -2.12 1.06 -36.25
N ARG A 54 -3.30 0.46 -36.51
CA ARG A 54 -4.23 0.90 -37.55
C ARG A 54 -5.59 1.26 -36.96
N GLU A 55 -5.83 2.58 -36.89
CA GLU A 55 -7.13 3.26 -36.81
C GLU A 55 -8.09 2.90 -35.66
N ASN A 56 -7.94 3.59 -34.52
CA ASN A 56 -9.02 3.76 -33.54
C ASN A 56 -9.53 5.21 -33.54
N LEU A 57 -10.49 5.51 -34.42
CA LEU A 57 -11.40 6.64 -34.23
C LEU A 57 -12.54 6.14 -33.35
N ALA A 58 -12.36 6.20 -32.02
CA ALA A 58 -13.44 5.92 -31.07
C ALA A 58 -14.58 6.92 -31.33
N VAL A 59 -15.73 6.41 -31.77
CA VAL A 59 -16.94 7.24 -31.94
C VAL A 59 -17.59 7.36 -30.58
N GLU A 60 -17.42 8.50 -29.91
CA GLU A 60 -18.00 8.76 -28.60
C GLU A 60 -19.53 8.64 -28.62
N LEU A 61 -20.07 7.83 -27.70
CA LEU A 61 -21.50 7.73 -27.49
C LEU A 61 -22.05 9.00 -26.83
N PRO A 62 -23.17 9.56 -27.31
CA PRO A 62 -23.86 10.66 -26.64
C PRO A 62 -24.20 10.35 -25.17
N GLN A 63 -24.10 11.37 -24.31
CA GLN A 63 -24.27 11.21 -22.86
C GLN A 63 -25.62 10.63 -22.44
N TYR A 64 -26.72 10.95 -23.15
CA TYR A 64 -28.04 10.40 -22.81
C TYR A 64 -28.14 8.89 -23.07
N LEU A 65 -27.42 8.37 -24.08
CA LEU A 65 -27.36 6.93 -24.34
C LEU A 65 -26.51 6.22 -23.29
N LYS A 66 -25.39 6.81 -22.88
CA LYS A 66 -24.58 6.34 -21.74
C LYS A 66 -25.43 6.22 -20.48
N GLN A 67 -26.19 7.27 -20.14
CA GLN A 67 -27.08 7.26 -18.97
C GLN A 67 -28.16 6.18 -19.07
N LYS A 68 -28.78 6.01 -20.25
CA LYS A 68 -29.78 4.96 -20.48
C LYS A 68 -29.21 3.56 -20.27
N ILE A 69 -27.99 3.31 -20.75
CA ILE A 69 -27.28 2.05 -20.56
C ILE A 69 -27.03 1.79 -19.06
N VAL A 70 -26.54 2.80 -18.33
CA VAL A 70 -26.32 2.71 -16.89
C VAL A 70 -27.61 2.36 -16.16
N ASP A 71 -28.71 3.05 -16.47
CA ASP A 71 -30.00 2.83 -15.82
C ASP A 71 -30.56 1.42 -16.08
N GLU A 72 -30.43 0.91 -17.31
CA GLU A 72 -30.85 -0.45 -17.68
C GLU A 72 -30.01 -1.52 -16.95
N ILE A 73 -28.69 -1.35 -16.89
CA ILE A 73 -27.78 -2.26 -16.17
C ILE A 73 -28.07 -2.24 -14.67
N LEU A 74 -28.21 -1.07 -14.06
CA LEU A 74 -28.54 -0.93 -12.64
C LEU A 74 -29.90 -1.54 -12.31
N HIS A 75 -30.89 -1.40 -13.19
CA HIS A 75 -32.19 -2.03 -13.01
C HIS A 75 -32.07 -3.57 -12.97
N ARG A 76 -31.30 -4.14 -13.90
CA ARG A 76 -31.07 -5.58 -13.98
C ARG A 76 -30.30 -6.11 -12.78
N LEU A 77 -29.27 -5.38 -12.33
CA LEU A 77 -28.52 -5.74 -11.12
C LEU A 77 -29.38 -5.66 -9.86
N ARG A 78 -30.24 -4.64 -9.69
CA ARG A 78 -31.16 -4.53 -8.54
C ARG A 78 -32.27 -5.58 -8.54
N SER A 79 -32.61 -6.16 -9.69
CA SER A 79 -33.56 -7.26 -9.77
C SER A 79 -33.01 -8.58 -9.22
N LEU A 80 -31.69 -8.64 -8.94
CA LEU A 80 -31.07 -9.76 -8.25
C LEU A 80 -31.41 -9.73 -6.77
N ASN A 81 -31.83 -10.88 -6.24
CA ASN A 81 -32.20 -11.02 -4.84
C ASN A 81 -30.95 -10.94 -3.95
N SER A 82 -31.01 -10.18 -2.85
CA SER A 82 -29.84 -9.82 -2.02
C SER A 82 -29.12 -10.98 -1.33
N SER A 83 -29.67 -12.20 -1.35
CA SER A 83 -29.08 -13.38 -0.69
C SER A 83 -27.98 -14.08 -1.50
N ASP A 84 -27.85 -13.78 -2.81
CA ASP A 84 -27.00 -14.52 -3.75
C ASP A 84 -25.97 -13.63 -4.49
N ILE A 85 -25.61 -12.48 -3.91
CA ILE A 85 -24.68 -11.55 -4.55
C ILE A 85 -23.26 -12.15 -4.54
N ASN A 86 -22.87 -12.71 -5.69
CA ASN A 86 -21.52 -13.17 -6.00
C ASN A 86 -21.03 -12.42 -7.24
N ILE A 87 -19.79 -11.95 -7.23
CA ILE A 87 -19.14 -11.21 -8.33
C ILE A 87 -19.30 -11.94 -9.68
N ALA A 88 -19.21 -13.28 -9.68
CA ALA A 88 -19.43 -14.10 -10.87
C ALA A 88 -20.85 -13.92 -11.47
N LYS A 89 -21.85 -13.80 -10.61
CA LYS A 89 -23.26 -13.66 -11.01
C LYS A 89 -23.56 -12.24 -11.48
N GLU A 90 -22.97 -11.22 -10.88
CA GLU A 90 -23.06 -9.84 -11.37
C GLU A 90 -22.46 -9.72 -12.79
N ARG A 91 -21.30 -10.34 -13.02
CA ARG A 91 -20.68 -10.42 -14.36
C ARG A 91 -21.59 -11.08 -15.38
N GLU A 92 -22.13 -12.25 -15.05
CA GLU A 92 -23.05 -13.00 -15.92
C GLU A 92 -24.29 -12.18 -16.29
N VAL A 93 -24.82 -11.40 -15.35
CA VAL A 93 -26.00 -10.57 -15.55
C VAL A 93 -25.71 -9.41 -16.50
N VAL A 94 -24.55 -8.77 -16.37
CA VAL A 94 -24.11 -7.71 -17.28
C VAL A 94 -23.81 -8.26 -18.67
N GLU A 95 -23.14 -9.41 -18.77
CA GLU A 95 -22.86 -10.04 -20.07
C GLU A 95 -24.11 -10.52 -20.79
N SER A 96 -25.08 -11.09 -20.05
CA SER A 96 -26.38 -11.47 -20.64
C SER A 96 -27.16 -10.25 -21.13
N TRP A 97 -27.15 -9.14 -20.36
CA TRP A 97 -27.74 -7.88 -20.82
C TRP A 97 -27.09 -7.37 -22.10
N ARG A 98 -25.75 -7.35 -22.15
CA ARG A 98 -25.01 -6.90 -23.33
C ARG A 98 -25.40 -7.71 -24.57
N LYS A 99 -25.49 -9.04 -24.45
CA LYS A 99 -25.89 -9.93 -25.55
C LYS A 99 -27.32 -9.67 -26.02
N GLU A 100 -28.27 -9.56 -25.10
CA GLU A 100 -29.67 -9.25 -25.42
C GLU A 100 -29.81 -7.88 -26.08
N LYS A 101 -29.11 -6.88 -25.56
CA LYS A 101 -29.12 -5.52 -26.11
C LYS A 101 -28.51 -5.47 -27.51
N LEU A 102 -27.45 -6.23 -27.73
CA LEU A 102 -26.82 -6.34 -29.04
C LEU A 102 -27.79 -6.94 -30.07
N GLU A 103 -28.53 -7.99 -29.70
CA GLU A 103 -29.55 -8.58 -30.56
C GLU A 103 -30.74 -7.63 -30.83
N GLU A 104 -31.20 -6.90 -29.80
CA GLU A 104 -32.24 -5.87 -29.95
C GLU A 104 -31.84 -4.83 -31.01
N VAL A 105 -30.61 -4.31 -30.93
CA VAL A 105 -30.10 -3.29 -31.86
C VAL A 105 -29.83 -3.89 -33.25
N LYS A 106 -29.35 -5.14 -33.35
CA LYS A 106 -29.20 -5.85 -34.63
C LYS A 106 -30.55 -6.02 -35.33
N LEU A 107 -31.58 -6.45 -34.60
CA LEU A 107 -32.94 -6.63 -35.13
C LEU A 107 -33.58 -5.30 -35.56
N ALA A 108 -33.41 -4.24 -34.77
CA ALA A 108 -33.91 -2.90 -35.10
C ALA A 108 -33.26 -2.31 -36.37
N ARG A 109 -32.04 -2.75 -36.71
CA ARG A 109 -31.34 -2.35 -37.93
C ARG A 109 -31.79 -3.15 -39.16
N VAL A 110 -32.08 -4.45 -39.00
CA VAL A 110 -32.48 -5.35 -40.11
C VAL A 110 -33.95 -5.17 -40.48
N ASN A 111 -34.84 -5.16 -39.49
CA ASN A 111 -36.26 -4.88 -39.71
C ASN A 111 -36.43 -3.36 -39.69
N ARG A 112 -36.54 -2.72 -40.87
CA ARG A 112 -36.91 -1.29 -41.00
C ARG A 112 -38.33 -1.05 -40.43
N THR A 113 -38.52 -1.21 -39.13
CA THR A 113 -39.80 -0.98 -38.48
C THR A 113 -39.96 0.52 -38.27
N SER A 114 -40.99 1.07 -38.92
CA SER A 114 -41.38 2.48 -38.84
C SER A 114 -41.76 3.00 -37.44
N ASN A 115 -41.52 2.21 -36.39
CA ASN A 115 -41.83 2.50 -34.98
C ASN A 115 -40.61 2.36 -34.05
N SER A 116 -39.38 2.29 -34.57
CA SER A 116 -38.19 2.31 -33.70
C SER A 116 -37.99 3.68 -33.07
N THR A 117 -37.97 3.75 -31.74
CA THR A 117 -37.68 4.96 -30.94
C THR A 117 -36.22 5.42 -31.09
N ILE A 118 -35.35 4.65 -31.76
CA ILE A 118 -33.92 4.89 -31.85
C ILE A 118 -33.55 5.26 -33.30
N PRO A 119 -33.01 6.46 -33.56
CA PRO A 119 -32.42 6.86 -34.84
C PRO A 119 -31.37 5.85 -35.37
N ILE A 120 -31.32 5.67 -36.69
CA ILE A 120 -30.41 4.71 -37.36
C ILE A 120 -28.93 4.97 -37.02
N GLU A 121 -28.55 6.23 -36.88
CA GLU A 121 -27.19 6.64 -36.50
C GLU A 121 -26.85 6.19 -35.07
N GLU A 122 -27.79 6.34 -34.13
CA GLU A 122 -27.64 5.88 -32.75
C GLU A 122 -27.55 4.36 -32.65
N ALA A 123 -28.33 3.63 -33.44
CA ALA A 123 -28.25 2.17 -33.51
C ALA A 123 -26.87 1.71 -34.01
N GLY A 124 -26.28 2.44 -34.96
CA GLY A 124 -24.91 2.18 -35.43
C GLY A 124 -23.84 2.43 -34.37
N MET A 125 -23.99 3.51 -33.58
CA MET A 125 -23.10 3.82 -32.46
C MET A 125 -23.21 2.78 -31.33
N LEU A 126 -24.44 2.39 -30.98
CA LEU A 126 -24.69 1.36 -29.96
C LEU A 126 -24.13 -0.01 -30.37
N LEU A 127 -24.26 -0.39 -31.65
CA LEU A 127 -23.67 -1.66 -32.13
C LEU A 127 -22.16 -1.69 -31.94
N ARG A 128 -21.45 -0.64 -32.36
CA ARG A 128 -19.99 -0.57 -32.21
C ARG A 128 -19.58 -0.62 -30.75
N ALA A 129 -20.23 0.16 -29.89
CA ALA A 129 -19.88 0.20 -28.47
C ALA A 129 -20.23 -1.09 -27.71
N LEU A 130 -21.31 -1.77 -28.07
CA LEU A 130 -21.67 -3.04 -27.45
C LEU A 130 -20.88 -4.22 -28.03
N GLU A 131 -20.36 -4.15 -29.25
CA GLU A 131 -19.66 -5.28 -29.90
C GLU A 131 -18.14 -5.15 -29.80
N SER A 132 -17.59 -4.01 -30.23
CA SER A 132 -16.15 -3.78 -30.39
C SER A 132 -15.55 -2.89 -29.28
N ASP A 133 -16.24 -1.83 -28.88
CA ASP A 133 -15.71 -0.82 -27.93
C ASP A 133 -16.27 -0.98 -26.52
N TRP A 134 -16.63 -2.20 -26.12
CA TRP A 134 -17.31 -2.45 -24.84
C TRP A 134 -16.46 -2.07 -23.63
N ASP A 135 -15.16 -2.38 -23.67
CA ASP A 135 -14.26 -2.06 -22.56
C ASP A 135 -14.10 -0.54 -22.40
N VAL A 136 -14.01 0.18 -23.53
CA VAL A 136 -13.98 1.66 -23.55
C VAL A 136 -15.29 2.23 -22.99
N LEU A 137 -16.45 1.70 -23.42
CA LEU A 137 -17.74 2.10 -22.90
C LEU A 137 -17.84 1.84 -21.40
N CYS A 138 -17.36 0.69 -20.91
CA CYS A 138 -17.33 0.34 -19.49
C CYS A 138 -16.53 1.35 -18.67
N GLU A 139 -15.34 1.74 -19.14
CA GLU A 139 -14.53 2.78 -18.50
C GLU A 139 -15.26 4.13 -18.46
N GLU A 140 -15.86 4.54 -19.57
CA GLU A 140 -16.59 5.82 -19.66
C GLU A 140 -17.82 5.89 -18.75
N ILE A 141 -18.55 4.79 -18.59
CA ILE A 141 -19.74 4.73 -17.72
C ILE A 141 -19.41 4.31 -16.27
N GLY A 142 -18.13 4.06 -15.96
CA GLY A 142 -17.69 3.63 -14.63
C GLY A 142 -18.14 2.22 -14.23
N LEU A 143 -18.40 1.35 -15.21
CA LEU A 143 -18.79 -0.04 -14.97
C LEU A 143 -17.56 -0.93 -14.77
N TRP A 144 -17.17 -1.13 -13.52
CA TRP A 144 -16.09 -2.05 -13.13
C TRP A 144 -16.67 -3.24 -12.37
N ILE A 145 -16.53 -4.45 -12.93
CA ILE A 145 -16.80 -5.71 -12.22
C ILE A 145 -15.48 -6.49 -12.09
N PRO A 146 -14.95 -6.69 -10.87
CA PRO A 146 -13.68 -7.40 -10.66
C PRO A 146 -13.72 -8.81 -11.27
N ALA A 147 -12.61 -9.25 -11.85
CA ALA A 147 -12.45 -10.67 -12.15
C ALA A 147 -12.31 -11.44 -10.84
N GLN A 148 -12.95 -12.62 -10.75
CA GLN A 148 -12.56 -13.57 -9.72
C GLN A 148 -11.19 -14.10 -10.12
N VAL A 149 -10.16 -13.57 -9.46
CA VAL A 149 -8.81 -14.10 -9.54
C VAL A 149 -8.64 -14.94 -8.29
N ASP A 150 -8.63 -16.25 -8.46
CA ASP A 150 -8.20 -17.17 -7.41
C ASP A 150 -6.69 -16.99 -7.24
N ASN A 151 -6.31 -16.04 -6.39
CA ASN A 151 -4.92 -15.85 -6.02
C ASN A 151 -4.56 -16.94 -5.01
N GLU A 152 -3.76 -17.92 -5.40
CA GLU A 152 -3.02 -18.74 -4.44
C GLU A 152 -1.92 -17.85 -3.85
N GLU A 153 -2.14 -17.38 -2.63
CA GLU A 153 -1.18 -16.57 -1.90
C GLU A 153 0.01 -17.46 -1.52
N GLN A 154 1.11 -17.30 -2.25
CA GLN A 154 2.36 -17.99 -1.95
C GLN A 154 3.04 -17.27 -0.81
N ASP A 155 2.84 -17.77 0.42
CA ASP A 155 3.50 -17.23 1.61
C ASP A 155 4.99 -17.60 1.62
N ASP A 156 5.81 -16.75 0.99
CA ASP A 156 7.27 -16.83 1.01
C ASP A 156 7.84 -16.50 2.41
N LYS A 157 6.99 -16.14 3.38
CA LYS A 157 7.39 -15.71 4.71
C LYS A 157 7.78 -16.92 5.57
N PRO A 158 8.96 -16.89 6.22
CA PRO A 158 9.32 -17.95 7.15
C PRO A 158 8.37 -17.94 8.37
N GLU A 159 7.77 -19.09 8.68
CA GLU A 159 6.97 -19.30 9.90
C GLU A 159 7.71 -18.74 11.13
N GLY A 160 7.09 -17.77 11.81
CA GLY A 160 7.62 -17.16 13.03
C GLY A 160 8.14 -15.71 12.90
N THR A 161 8.12 -15.10 11.71
CA THR A 161 8.42 -13.67 11.58
C THR A 161 7.22 -12.81 12.00
N LYS A 162 7.35 -12.13 13.14
CA LYS A 162 6.43 -11.05 13.54
C LYS A 162 6.47 -9.94 12.47
N ASP A 163 5.32 -9.37 12.13
CA ASP A 163 5.13 -8.27 11.16
C ASP A 163 5.73 -6.93 11.59
N PHE A 164 7.00 -6.94 11.98
CA PHE A 164 7.79 -5.74 12.05
C PHE A 164 8.96 -6.01 11.11
N GLU A 165 8.87 -5.47 9.90
CA GLU A 165 10.09 -5.13 9.16
C GLU A 165 11.02 -4.48 10.18
N GLU A 166 12.24 -5.00 10.37
CA GLU A 166 13.21 -4.34 11.23
C GLU A 166 13.46 -2.96 10.61
N GLU A 167 12.74 -1.94 11.08
CA GLU A 167 12.84 -0.59 10.56
C GLU A 167 14.26 -0.11 10.83
N ILE A 168 15.06 -0.07 9.75
CA ILE A 168 16.48 0.26 9.85
C ILE A 168 16.57 1.74 10.17
N LEU A 169 17.01 2.06 11.38
CA LEU A 169 17.22 3.44 11.79
C LEU A 169 18.42 4.04 11.07
N PRO A 170 18.30 5.27 10.53
CA PRO A 170 19.41 5.93 9.87
C PRO A 170 20.52 6.26 10.87
N GLY A 171 21.78 6.11 10.42
CA GLY A 171 22.97 6.48 11.18
C GLY A 171 23.77 5.29 11.69
N ARG A 172 24.59 5.54 12.72
CA ARG A 172 25.42 4.51 13.34
C ARG A 172 24.56 3.52 14.14
N PRO A 173 24.99 2.26 14.30
CA PRO A 173 24.29 1.29 15.15
C PRO A 173 24.12 1.82 16.57
N LEU A 174 22.95 1.57 17.17
CA LEU A 174 22.64 1.93 18.54
C LEU A 174 23.43 1.05 19.52
N PRO A 175 24.18 1.66 20.46
CA PRO A 175 24.80 0.92 21.56
C PRO A 175 23.76 0.16 22.40
N PRO A 176 24.08 -1.05 22.93
CA PRO A 176 23.15 -1.81 23.77
C PRO A 176 22.69 -1.07 25.03
N GLU A 177 23.55 -0.22 25.60
CA GLU A 177 23.23 0.61 26.77
C GLU A 177 22.12 1.65 26.53
N CYS A 178 21.79 1.91 25.25
CA CYS A 178 20.70 2.79 24.87
C CYS A 178 19.33 2.15 25.06
N HIS A 179 19.26 0.81 25.17
CA HIS A 179 18.03 0.02 25.27
C HIS A 179 16.95 0.53 24.30
N ALA A 180 17.33 0.61 23.02
CA ALA A 180 16.50 1.24 22.02
C ALA A 180 15.28 0.37 21.69
N GLU A 181 14.14 1.02 21.66
CA GLU A 181 12.86 0.43 21.32
C GLU A 181 12.20 1.22 20.19
N LEU A 182 11.94 0.54 19.07
CA LEU A 182 11.16 1.06 17.97
C LEU A 182 9.70 1.27 18.39
N HIS A 183 9.02 2.20 17.72
CA HIS A 183 7.61 2.52 17.93
C HIS A 183 7.25 2.76 19.40
N THR A 184 8.06 3.56 20.09
CA THR A 184 7.98 3.74 21.54
C THR A 184 8.15 5.21 21.88
N ASP A 185 7.24 5.73 22.70
CA ASP A 185 7.38 7.02 23.37
C ASP A 185 7.34 6.83 24.88
N TYR A 186 8.42 7.23 25.55
CA TYR A 186 8.50 7.28 27.01
C TYR A 186 8.15 8.68 27.52
N ASP A 187 7.33 8.72 28.57
CA ASP A 187 7.02 9.95 29.28
C ASP A 187 8.14 10.34 30.26
N GLY A 188 8.26 11.63 30.54
CA GLY A 188 9.24 12.18 31.47
C GLY A 188 9.38 13.69 31.39
N THR A 189 10.02 14.27 32.41
CA THR A 189 10.31 15.70 32.44
C THR A 189 11.45 16.01 31.47
N ALA A 190 11.21 16.88 30.49
CA ALA A 190 12.26 17.29 29.55
C ALA A 190 13.39 18.02 30.29
N VAL A 191 14.60 17.44 30.25
CA VAL A 191 15.84 18.11 30.65
C VAL A 191 16.48 18.83 29.47
N ARG A 192 16.13 18.42 28.24
CA ARG A 192 16.38 19.17 27.00
C ARG A 192 15.24 18.98 26.02
N TRP A 193 14.70 20.09 25.53
CA TRP A 193 13.55 20.14 24.63
C TRP A 193 13.93 19.77 23.20
N GLY A 194 13.23 18.80 22.61
CA GLY A 194 13.49 18.32 21.24
C GLY A 194 13.17 19.34 20.16
N LEU A 195 12.19 20.23 20.37
CA LEU A 195 11.82 21.31 19.43
C LEU A 195 13.01 22.18 18.98
N THR A 196 14.05 22.30 19.81
CA THR A 196 15.27 23.05 19.50
C THR A 196 16.53 22.17 19.52
N HIS A 197 16.37 20.87 19.78
CA HIS A 197 17.48 19.94 19.90
C HIS A 197 17.35 18.82 18.88
N HIS A 198 18.03 18.98 17.73
CA HIS A 198 18.01 18.01 16.65
C HIS A 198 19.28 17.17 16.63
N LYS A 199 19.16 15.91 16.24
CA LYS A 199 20.25 14.95 16.06
C LYS A 199 20.06 14.18 14.77
N ASN A 200 21.15 13.81 14.11
CA ASN A 200 21.07 13.16 12.79
C ASN A 200 20.66 11.68 12.87
N SER A 201 20.67 11.09 14.07
CA SER A 201 20.33 9.69 14.29
C SER A 201 19.85 9.43 15.72
N ALA A 202 19.13 8.31 15.91
CA ALA A 202 18.74 7.81 17.22
C ALA A 202 19.96 7.56 18.12
N ALA A 203 21.05 7.02 17.56
CA ALA A 203 22.29 6.77 18.29
C ALA A 203 22.96 8.06 18.77
N ASP A 204 22.86 9.16 18.02
CA ASP A 204 23.36 10.46 18.47
C ASP A 204 22.46 11.10 19.52
N CYS A 205 21.17 10.80 19.49
CA CYS A 205 20.22 11.22 20.52
C CYS A 205 20.48 10.49 21.85
N CYS A 206 20.63 9.16 21.81
CA CYS A 206 21.03 8.39 22.98
C CYS A 206 22.36 8.89 23.57
N GLN A 207 23.37 9.11 22.72
CA GLN A 207 24.66 9.64 23.18
C GLN A 207 24.52 11.01 23.84
N ALA A 208 23.67 11.88 23.29
CA ALA A 208 23.39 13.17 23.91
C ALA A 208 22.75 13.02 25.31
N CYS A 209 21.92 12.00 25.53
CA CYS A 209 21.39 11.68 26.85
C CYS A 209 22.50 11.23 27.81
N LEU A 210 23.37 10.30 27.38
CA LEU A 210 24.51 9.82 28.17
C LEU A 210 25.47 10.97 28.53
N ASP A 211 25.76 11.83 27.56
CA ASP A 211 26.63 12.99 27.76
C ASP A 211 25.98 14.01 28.70
N HIS A 212 24.67 14.26 28.56
CA HIS A 212 23.94 15.10 29.50
C HIS A 212 23.99 14.53 30.92
N ALA A 213 23.78 13.23 31.09
CA ALA A 213 23.83 12.58 32.40
C ALA A 213 25.21 12.68 33.07
N ARG A 214 26.30 12.60 32.29
CA ARG A 214 27.69 12.74 32.77
C ARG A 214 28.04 14.17 33.21
N HIS A 215 27.50 15.18 32.54
CA HIS A 215 27.80 16.59 32.82
C HIS A 215 26.79 17.28 33.74
N ALA A 216 25.70 16.59 34.11
CA ALA A 216 24.69 17.12 35.02
C ALA A 216 25.31 17.46 36.38
N LYS A 217 25.00 18.66 36.88
CA LYS A 217 25.52 19.16 38.15
C LYS A 217 24.79 18.49 39.32
N GLU A 218 25.37 18.65 40.51
CA GLU A 218 24.72 18.20 41.74
C GLU A 218 23.37 18.92 41.93
N GLY A 219 22.30 18.14 42.10
CA GLY A 219 20.92 18.64 42.21
C GLY A 219 20.16 18.76 40.88
N GLU A 220 20.81 18.58 39.73
CA GLU A 220 20.12 18.53 38.43
C GLU A 220 19.64 17.12 38.11
N ASN A 221 18.49 17.04 37.45
CA ASN A 221 17.97 15.78 36.93
C ASN A 221 18.85 15.29 35.77
N LYS A 222 19.43 14.09 35.94
CA LYS A 222 20.25 13.45 34.91
C LYS A 222 19.35 12.85 33.85
N CYS A 223 19.67 13.02 32.57
CA CYS A 223 18.92 12.35 31.51
C CYS A 223 18.98 10.84 31.73
N ASN A 224 17.82 10.18 31.70
CA ASN A 224 17.74 8.72 31.69
C ASN A 224 16.80 8.16 30.61
N ILE A 225 16.14 9.04 29.86
CA ILE A 225 15.22 8.68 28.78
C ILE A 225 15.57 9.55 27.57
N TRP A 226 15.68 8.95 26.40
CA TRP A 226 15.82 9.66 25.14
C TRP A 226 14.70 9.27 24.18
N VAL A 227 14.16 10.24 23.45
CA VAL A 227 13.10 10.03 22.43
C VAL A 227 13.50 10.75 21.16
N TYR A 228 13.51 10.04 20.04
CA TYR A 228 13.99 10.50 18.74
C TYR A 228 12.90 10.36 17.68
N CYS A 229 12.78 11.36 16.80
CA CYS A 229 11.90 11.31 15.63
C CYS A 229 12.67 10.89 14.35
N PRO A 230 12.59 9.62 13.92
CA PRO A 230 13.20 9.17 12.67
C PRO A 230 12.39 9.54 11.42
N SER A 231 11.08 9.79 11.55
CA SER A 231 10.19 10.05 10.41
C SER A 231 10.52 11.37 9.71
N GLU A 232 10.69 11.35 8.38
CA GLU A 232 10.90 12.56 7.58
C GLU A 232 9.68 13.49 7.57
N SER A 233 8.48 12.93 7.71
CA SER A 233 7.22 13.69 7.79
C SER A 233 6.91 14.20 9.20
N GLY A 234 7.82 14.01 10.15
CA GLY A 234 7.61 14.37 11.55
C GLY A 234 6.91 13.27 12.36
N CYS A 235 6.78 13.51 13.66
CA CYS A 235 6.27 12.53 14.62
C CYS A 235 5.02 13.05 15.34
N HIS A 236 4.06 12.17 15.60
CA HIS A 236 2.81 12.53 16.24
C HIS A 236 2.94 12.57 17.76
N SER A 237 2.46 13.65 18.38
CA SER A 237 2.27 13.81 19.82
C SER A 237 0.89 14.44 20.06
N PRO A 238 0.20 14.14 21.19
CA PRO A 238 -1.10 14.76 21.52
C PRO A 238 -1.03 16.23 21.96
N ASP A 239 0.11 16.90 21.82
CA ASP A 239 0.30 18.28 22.26
C ASP A 239 0.04 19.31 21.13
N ILE A 240 0.30 20.59 21.44
CA ILE A 240 0.02 21.72 20.53
C ILE A 240 1.12 21.96 19.50
N TYR A 241 2.23 21.21 19.55
CA TYR A 241 3.39 21.41 18.72
C TYR A 241 3.39 20.46 17.51
N GLU A 242 4.02 20.93 16.45
CA GLU A 242 4.32 20.11 15.28
C GLU A 242 5.75 19.59 15.42
N HIS A 243 5.90 18.28 15.66
CA HIS A 243 7.22 17.67 15.85
C HIS A 243 7.85 17.26 14.53
N LYS A 244 9.07 17.74 14.32
CA LYS A 244 9.79 17.57 13.05
C LYS A 244 10.77 16.40 13.09
N HIS A 245 11.17 15.98 11.89
CA HIS A 245 12.25 15.02 11.70
C HIS A 245 13.50 15.43 12.50
N GLN A 246 14.20 14.44 13.06
CA GLN A 246 15.44 14.60 13.83
C GLN A 246 15.31 15.22 15.23
N GLU A 247 14.09 15.53 15.69
CA GLU A 247 13.91 15.98 17.07
C GLU A 247 14.43 14.94 18.07
N CYS A 248 15.23 15.41 19.03
CA CYS A 248 15.82 14.61 20.10
C CYS A 248 15.45 15.18 21.46
N TRP A 249 14.56 14.47 22.14
CA TRP A 249 14.07 14.81 23.47
C TRP A 249 14.89 14.08 24.52
N LEU A 250 15.51 14.84 25.42
CA LEU A 250 16.19 14.29 26.59
C LEU A 250 15.29 14.49 27.80
N LYS A 251 14.90 13.39 28.44
CA LYS A 251 13.94 13.39 29.53
C LYS A 251 14.53 12.72 30.77
N TYR A 252 13.93 13.05 31.91
CA TYR A 252 14.17 12.41 33.19
C TYR A 252 12.85 11.93 33.80
N ALA A 253 12.85 10.71 34.31
CA ALA A 253 11.83 10.23 35.25
C ALA A 253 12.46 9.28 36.27
N ALA A 254 12.10 9.43 37.56
CA ALA A 254 12.56 8.51 38.60
C ALA A 254 12.14 7.05 38.33
N LYS A 255 11.00 6.88 37.65
CA LYS A 255 10.50 5.61 37.10
C LYS A 255 10.02 5.89 35.68
N PRO A 256 10.76 5.51 34.64
CA PRO A 256 10.34 5.66 33.25
C PRO A 256 8.97 5.03 33.03
N GLN A 257 8.02 5.81 32.48
CA GLN A 257 6.68 5.34 32.17
C GLN A 257 6.49 5.31 30.68
N LEU A 258 5.97 4.19 30.18
CA LEU A 258 5.64 4.03 28.78
C LEU A 258 4.37 4.83 28.48
N ASN A 259 4.45 5.75 27.51
CA ASN A 259 3.30 6.53 27.08
C ASN A 259 2.54 5.78 25.96
N PHE A 260 3.23 5.55 24.84
CA PHE A 260 2.70 4.79 23.72
C PHE A 260 3.71 3.77 23.22
N LYS A 261 3.20 2.62 22.75
CA LYS A 261 3.99 1.53 22.20
C LYS A 261 3.25 0.86 21.04
N ASP A 262 4.02 0.48 20.02
CA ASP A 262 3.55 -0.21 18.83
C ASP A 262 2.43 0.57 18.13
N LYS A 263 1.15 0.21 18.33
CA LYS A 263 0.00 0.82 17.66
C LYS A 263 -0.80 1.69 18.61
N TYR A 264 -1.27 2.83 18.12
CA TYR A 264 -2.22 3.64 18.88
C TYR A 264 -3.57 2.90 19.03
N PRO A 265 -4.16 2.85 20.25
CA PRO A 265 -5.48 2.27 20.45
C PRO A 265 -6.55 2.94 19.56
N GLU A 266 -7.53 2.18 19.07
CA GLU A 266 -8.62 2.74 18.25
C GLU A 266 -9.37 3.87 18.97
N SER A 267 -9.58 3.73 20.27
CA SER A 267 -10.20 4.76 21.11
C SER A 267 -9.40 6.07 21.09
N TYR A 268 -8.08 5.98 21.10
CA TYR A 268 -7.18 7.14 21.00
C TYR A 268 -7.28 7.79 19.61
N LYS A 269 -7.24 6.99 18.54
CA LYS A 269 -7.37 7.49 17.16
C LYS A 269 -8.73 8.14 16.88
N LYS A 270 -9.79 7.75 17.59
CA LYS A 270 -11.10 8.42 17.52
C LYS A 270 -11.04 9.85 18.07
N SER A 271 -10.25 10.07 19.11
CA SER A 271 -10.01 11.40 19.70
C SER A 271 -8.95 12.20 18.94
N PHE A 272 -7.99 11.53 18.30
CA PHE A 272 -6.91 12.12 17.50
C PHE A 272 -6.88 11.49 16.09
N PRO A 273 -7.78 11.90 15.18
CA PRO A 273 -7.89 11.28 13.85
C PRO A 273 -6.63 11.42 12.97
N SER A 274 -5.78 12.41 13.27
CA SER A 274 -4.48 12.61 12.60
C SER A 274 -3.37 11.70 13.11
N ALA A 275 -3.59 10.94 14.19
CA ALA A 275 -2.59 10.01 14.70
C ALA A 275 -2.33 8.88 13.68
N PRO A 276 -1.04 8.55 13.41
CA PRO A 276 -0.70 7.43 12.55
C PRO A 276 -1.15 6.09 13.16
N VAL A 277 -1.06 5.00 12.39
CA VAL A 277 -1.41 3.65 12.89
C VAL A 277 -0.42 3.18 13.96
N VAL A 278 0.86 3.46 13.74
CA VAL A 278 1.99 3.03 14.56
C VAL A 278 2.64 4.26 15.20
N VAL A 279 3.15 4.13 16.42
CA VAL A 279 3.92 5.17 17.12
C VAL A 279 5.17 5.50 16.29
N PRO A 280 5.36 6.76 15.86
CA PRO A 280 6.46 7.10 14.95
C PRO A 280 7.78 7.39 15.69
N TRP A 281 7.77 7.37 17.03
CA TRP A 281 8.93 7.66 17.86
C TRP A 281 9.79 6.42 18.09
N VAL A 282 11.08 6.66 18.28
CA VAL A 282 12.04 5.66 18.78
C VAL A 282 12.58 6.19 20.09
N SER A 283 12.60 5.36 21.11
CA SER A 283 13.08 5.80 22.41
C SER A 283 13.81 4.70 23.16
N GLY A 284 14.47 5.07 24.23
CA GLY A 284 15.12 4.12 25.11
C GLY A 284 15.39 4.71 26.48
N VAL A 285 15.59 3.81 27.43
CA VAL A 285 15.96 4.14 28.80
C VAL A 285 17.43 3.78 29.00
N VAL A 286 18.28 4.76 29.26
CA VAL A 286 19.69 4.49 29.55
C VAL A 286 19.84 4.03 31.01
N SER A 287 20.66 3.01 31.22
CA SER A 287 21.02 2.59 32.57
C SER A 287 21.96 3.64 33.19
N SER A 288 21.52 4.23 34.31
CA SER A 288 22.24 5.24 35.09
C SER A 288 23.40 4.65 35.88
#